data_AF-A0A815XI65-F1
#
_entry.id   AF-A0A815XI65-F1
#
_cell.length_a   1.000
_cell.length_b   1.000
_cell.length_c   1.000
_cell.angle_alpha   90.00
_cell.angle_beta   90.00
_cell.angle_gamma   90.00
#
_symmetry.space_group_name_H-M   'P 1'
#
loop_
_entity.id
_entity.type
_entity.pdbx_description
1 polymer ?
#
loop_
_entity_poly.entity_id
_entity_poly.type
_entity_poly.pdbx_seq_one_letter_code
_entity_poly.pdbx_strand_id
1 'polypeptide(L)'
;LLYVKIFYRLCEETTVGLVHFPETPTGAHLTDIVERHGICTTNSQINAKPLGFCKGNGEWAFQETSLRDSCHCQDGYELLIDNNNQMNNGLLPRAICK
;
A
#
# COMPACT_ATOMS: atom_id res chain seq x y z
N LEU A 1 -38.75 0.62 -15.74
CA LEU A 1 -37.40 0.32 -15.21
C LEU A 1 -37.26 1.09 -13.89
N LEU A 2 -36.92 0.43 -12.78
CA LEU A 2 -37.03 1.03 -11.42
C LEU A 2 -35.70 1.52 -10.82
N TYR A 3 -34.54 0.86 -11.06
CA TYR A 3 -33.18 1.38 -10.79
C TYR A 3 -32.12 0.33 -11.20
N VAL A 4 -30.97 0.75 -11.73
CA VAL A 4 -29.79 -0.10 -12.01
C VAL A 4 -28.54 0.61 -11.50
N LYS A 5 -27.66 -0.10 -10.77
CA LYS A 5 -26.36 0.41 -10.31
C LYS A 5 -25.23 -0.45 -10.86
N ILE A 6 -24.31 0.18 -11.57
CA ILE A 6 -23.08 -0.42 -12.06
C ILE A 6 -21.95 0.06 -11.14
N PHE A 7 -21.09 -0.85 -10.69
CA PHE A 7 -19.97 -0.54 -9.81
C PHE A 7 -18.79 -1.47 -10.10
N TYR A 8 -17.60 -1.06 -9.65
CA TYR A 8 -16.39 -1.87 -9.61
C TYR A 8 -15.77 -1.79 -8.21
N ARG A 9 -14.88 -2.73 -7.89
CA ARG A 9 -14.15 -2.75 -6.61
C ARG A 9 -12.72 -2.27 -6.80
N LEU A 10 -12.22 -1.64 -5.75
CA LEU A 10 -10.90 -1.04 -5.68
C LEU A 10 -10.24 -1.49 -4.39
N CYS A 11 -8.92 -1.65 -4.44
CA CYS A 11 -8.11 -1.59 -3.25
C CYS A 11 -7.79 -0.11 -2.97
N GLU A 12 -8.21 0.38 -1.82
CA GLU A 12 -8.08 1.79 -1.42
C GLU A 12 -6.61 2.20 -1.32
N GLU A 13 -6.35 3.49 -1.50
CA GLU A 13 -5.01 4.06 -1.31
C GLU A 13 -4.55 3.85 0.15
N THR A 14 -3.34 3.32 0.33
CA THR A 14 -2.80 3.05 1.67
C THR A 14 -1.29 3.30 1.74
N THR A 15 -0.78 3.53 2.94
CA THR A 15 0.65 3.72 3.17
C THR A 15 1.09 2.81 4.31
N VAL A 16 2.04 1.93 4.01
CA VAL A 16 2.54 0.92 4.94
C VAL A 16 4.05 1.12 5.09
N GLY A 17 4.51 1.43 6.30
CA GLY A 17 5.88 1.91 6.50
C GLY A 17 6.16 3.18 5.67
N LEU A 18 7.22 3.15 4.87
CA LEU A 18 7.64 4.23 3.96
C LEU A 18 7.11 4.08 2.52
N VAL A 19 6.20 3.13 2.29
CA VAL A 19 5.70 2.81 0.95
C VAL A 19 4.24 3.25 0.82
N HIS A 20 3.99 4.03 -0.21
CA HIS A 20 2.68 4.47 -0.61
C HIS A 20 2.12 3.62 -1.77
N PHE A 21 0.93 3.05 -1.60
CA PHE A 21 0.23 2.29 -2.62
C PHE A 21 -1.00 3.08 -3.09
N PRO A 22 -1.07 3.46 -4.38
CA PRO A 22 -2.21 4.19 -4.92
C PRO A 22 -3.43 3.28 -5.07
N GLU A 23 -4.61 3.91 -5.18
CA GLU A 23 -5.85 3.20 -5.47
C GLU A 23 -5.71 2.31 -6.71
N THR A 24 -6.12 1.05 -6.59
CA THR A 24 -5.91 0.03 -7.61
C THR A 24 -7.19 -0.75 -7.90
N PRO A 25 -7.63 -0.86 -9.17
CA PRO A 25 -8.76 -1.70 -9.52
C PRO A 25 -8.46 -3.19 -9.33
N THR A 26 -9.45 -3.92 -8.80
CA THR A 26 -9.36 -5.37 -8.64
C THR A 26 -9.36 -6.09 -10.00
N GLY A 27 -8.98 -7.37 -10.00
CA GLY A 27 -9.11 -8.24 -11.17
C GLY A 27 -10.58 -8.47 -11.56
N ALA A 28 -10.79 -9.21 -12.67
CA ALA A 28 -12.11 -9.49 -13.20
C ALA A 28 -12.89 -10.51 -12.35
N HIS A 29 -12.17 -11.40 -11.66
CA HIS A 29 -12.73 -12.43 -10.80
C HIS A 29 -12.35 -12.21 -9.32
N LEU A 30 -13.18 -12.75 -8.43
CA LEU A 30 -12.98 -12.68 -6.96
C LEU A 30 -11.67 -13.31 -6.49
N THR A 31 -11.18 -14.31 -7.21
CA THR A 31 -9.94 -15.05 -6.91
C THR A 31 -8.71 -14.40 -7.51
N ASP A 32 -8.86 -13.35 -8.33
CA ASP A 32 -7.75 -12.70 -8.98
C ASP A 32 -6.90 -11.93 -7.96
N ILE A 33 -5.60 -11.90 -8.22
CA ILE A 33 -4.63 -11.15 -7.44
C ILE A 33 -3.85 -10.28 -8.43
N VAL A 34 -3.98 -8.96 -8.27
CA VAL A 34 -3.32 -7.97 -9.12
C VAL A 34 -2.08 -7.46 -8.40
N GLU A 35 -0.92 -7.63 -9.03
CA GLU A 35 0.34 -7.09 -8.55
C GLU A 35 0.43 -5.58 -8.84
N ARG A 36 0.82 -4.80 -7.83
CA ARG A 36 1.11 -3.37 -7.98
C ARG A 36 2.32 -2.95 -7.21
N HIS A 37 3.04 -2.00 -7.80
CA HIS A 37 4.20 -1.43 -7.18
C HIS A 37 3.84 -0.19 -6.38
N GLY A 38 4.43 -0.11 -5.19
CA GLY A 38 4.35 1.08 -4.34
C GLY A 38 5.37 2.14 -4.74
N ILE A 39 5.20 3.32 -4.16
CA ILE A 39 6.04 4.50 -4.34
C ILE A 39 6.60 4.88 -2.97
N CYS A 40 7.91 5.11 -2.88
CA CYS A 40 8.52 5.56 -1.63
C CYS A 40 8.01 6.97 -1.27
N THR A 41 7.76 7.23 0.02
CA THR A 41 7.29 8.53 0.51
C THR A 41 8.35 9.62 0.35
N THR A 42 7.95 10.89 0.52
CA THR A 42 8.88 12.04 0.40
C THR A 42 10.10 11.88 1.29
N ASN A 43 11.27 12.29 0.79
CA ASN A 43 12.58 12.19 1.46
C ASN A 43 13.04 10.76 1.77
N SER A 44 12.48 9.77 1.07
CA SER A 44 12.94 8.39 1.12
C SER A 44 13.44 7.93 -0.25
N GLN A 45 14.44 7.04 -0.24
CA GLN A 45 15.05 6.45 -1.42
C GLN A 45 14.56 5.02 -1.63
N ILE A 46 14.44 4.63 -2.90
CA ILE A 46 14.06 3.28 -3.30
C ILE A 46 15.30 2.37 -3.34
N ASN A 47 15.32 1.35 -2.49
CA ASN A 47 16.34 0.30 -2.48
C ASN A 47 15.89 -0.93 -3.28
N ALA A 48 14.61 -1.30 -3.16
CA ALA A 48 13.99 -2.39 -3.92
C ALA A 48 12.57 -1.97 -4.32
N LYS A 49 12.04 -2.51 -5.43
CA LYS A 49 10.71 -2.14 -5.91
C LYS A 49 9.64 -2.66 -4.93
N PRO A 50 8.90 -1.79 -4.23
CA PRO A 50 7.88 -2.24 -3.28
C PRO A 50 6.77 -2.98 -4.02
N LEU A 51 6.25 -4.04 -3.41
CA LEU A 51 5.26 -4.92 -4.02
C LEU A 51 4.05 -5.11 -3.12
N GLY A 52 2.87 -4.87 -3.69
CA GLY A 52 1.57 -5.10 -3.06
C GLY A 52 0.68 -5.95 -3.98
N PHE A 53 -0.23 -6.68 -3.35
CA PHE A 53 -1.14 -7.59 -4.01
C PHE A 53 -2.58 -7.17 -3.72
N CYS A 54 -3.26 -6.63 -4.72
CA CYS A 54 -4.67 -6.25 -4.63
C CYS A 54 -5.55 -7.45 -4.98
N LYS A 55 -6.32 -7.94 -4.02
CA LYS A 55 -7.20 -9.11 -4.17
C LYS A 55 -8.53 -8.73 -4.83
N GLY A 56 -9.20 -9.69 -5.47
CA GLY A 56 -10.54 -9.54 -6.06
C GLY A 56 -11.65 -9.06 -5.10
N ASN A 57 -11.43 -9.16 -3.79
CA ASN A 57 -12.34 -8.65 -2.77
C ASN A 57 -12.13 -7.16 -2.41
N GLY A 58 -11.08 -6.50 -2.94
CA GLY A 58 -10.73 -5.12 -2.63
C GLY A 58 -9.75 -4.95 -1.46
N GLU A 59 -9.23 -6.05 -0.91
CA GLU A 59 -8.23 -5.98 0.17
C GLU A 59 -6.81 -6.03 -0.38
N TRP A 60 -5.92 -5.27 0.25
CA TRP A 60 -4.48 -5.41 0.04
C TRP A 60 -3.90 -6.57 0.83
N ALA A 61 -2.93 -7.25 0.22
CA ALA A 61 -1.98 -8.12 0.91
C ALA A 61 -0.56 -7.72 0.55
N PHE A 62 0.34 -7.83 1.51
CA PHE A 62 1.73 -7.43 1.38
C PHE A 62 2.66 -8.54 1.88
N GLN A 63 3.89 -8.55 1.38
CA GLN A 63 4.97 -9.34 1.96
C GLN A 63 5.81 -8.44 2.86
N GLU A 64 6.00 -8.82 4.12
CA GLU A 64 6.74 -8.03 5.12
C GLU A 64 8.11 -7.58 4.63
N THR A 65 8.85 -8.46 3.95
CA THR A 65 10.18 -8.17 3.39
C THR A 65 10.12 -7.10 2.30
N SER A 66 9.09 -7.12 1.45
CA SER A 66 8.93 -6.12 0.39
C SER A 66 8.67 -4.72 0.96
N LEU A 67 8.05 -4.61 2.13
CA LEU A 67 7.78 -3.33 2.77
C LEU A 67 8.99 -2.77 3.51
N ARG A 68 9.73 -3.63 4.23
CA ARG A 68 10.89 -3.21 5.03
C ARG A 68 12.10 -2.82 4.19
N ASP A 69 12.37 -3.59 3.14
CA ASP A 69 13.61 -3.46 2.39
C ASP A 69 13.48 -2.52 1.18
N SER A 70 12.28 -2.06 0.85
CA SER A 70 12.03 -1.29 -0.37
C SER A 70 12.36 0.19 -0.27
N CYS A 71 12.07 0.84 0.85
CA CYS A 71 12.25 2.29 1.01
C CYS A 71 12.98 2.62 2.31
N HIS A 72 13.96 3.53 2.25
CA HIS A 72 14.73 4.00 3.40
C HIS A 72 14.81 5.53 3.39
N CYS A 73 14.90 6.18 4.55
CA CYS A 73 15.09 7.63 4.58
C CYS A 73 16.43 8.01 3.93
N GLN A 74 16.42 9.11 3.18
CA GLN A 74 17.65 9.68 2.63
C GLN A 74 18.55 10.22 3.73
N ASP A 75 19.85 10.35 3.44
CA ASP A 75 20.80 10.94 4.38
C ASP A 75 20.35 12.34 4.83
N GLY A 76 20.33 12.55 6.15
CA GLY A 76 19.88 13.80 6.76
C GLY A 76 18.38 13.85 7.13
N TYR A 77 17.62 12.80 6.85
CA TYR A 77 16.22 12.66 7.28
C TYR A 77 16.04 11.54 8.31
N GLU A 78 15.16 11.75 9.29
CA GLU A 78 14.85 10.80 10.34
C GLU A 78 13.49 10.11 10.09
N LEU A 79 13.40 8.83 10.47
CA LEU A 79 12.18 8.06 10.40
C LEU A 79 11.22 8.45 11.52
N LEU A 80 10.04 8.97 11.17
CA LEU A 80 8.95 9.25 12.10
C LEU A 80 7.78 8.30 11.87
N ILE A 81 7.36 7.61 12.92
CA ILE A 81 6.22 6.70 12.89
C ILE A 81 4.94 7.48 13.20
N ASP A 82 3.97 7.41 12.29
CA ASP A 82 2.65 8.02 12.47
C ASP A 82 1.73 7.07 13.23
N ASN A 83 1.63 7.30 14.54
CA ASN A 83 0.81 6.48 15.44
C ASN A 83 -0.69 6.82 15.38
N ASN A 84 -1.11 7.79 14.57
CA ASN A 84 -2.51 8.22 14.52
C ASN A 84 -3.42 7.23 13.79
N ASN A 85 -2.85 6.29 13.03
CA ASN A 85 -3.58 5.25 12.32
C ASN A 85 -3.18 3.88 12.88
N GLN A 86 -3.78 3.47 14.00
CA GLN A 86 -3.72 2.08 14.44
C GLN A 86 -4.44 1.20 13.41
N MET A 87 -3.68 0.59 12.49
CA MET A 87 -4.23 -0.46 11.65
C MET A 87 -4.12 -1.79 12.38
N ASN A 88 -5.29 -2.32 12.76
CA ASN A 88 -5.45 -3.71 13.15
C ASN A 88 -5.03 -4.60 11.96
N ASN A 89 -4.38 -5.74 12.24
CA ASN A 89 -3.92 -6.80 11.30
C ASN A 89 -2.41 -6.89 10.99
N GLY A 90 -1.53 -6.55 11.94
CA GLY A 90 -0.12 -6.99 11.88
C GLY A 90 0.75 -6.36 10.80
N LEU A 91 0.27 -5.32 10.11
CA LEU A 91 1.00 -4.54 9.12
C LEU A 91 1.86 -3.46 9.78
N LEU A 92 2.99 -3.11 9.14
CA LEU A 92 3.87 -2.04 9.62
C LEU A 92 3.11 -0.70 9.73
N PRO A 93 3.30 0.06 10.83
CA PRO A 93 2.67 1.37 10.97
C PRO A 93 3.16 2.31 9.86
N ARG A 94 2.31 3.27 9.48
CA ARG A 94 2.66 4.33 8.54
C ARG A 94 3.87 5.11 9.07
N ALA A 95 4.82 5.44 8.20
CA ALA A 95 5.99 6.22 8.54
C ALA A 95 6.31 7.27 7.47
N ILE A 96 7.03 8.32 7.86
CA ILE A 96 7.52 9.39 6.99
C ILE A 96 8.98 9.72 7.32
N CYS A 97 9.70 10.30 6.36
CA CYS A 97 11.06 10.80 6.54
C CYS A 97 11.02 12.33 6.66
N LYS A 98 11.49 12.88 7.79
CA LYS A 98 11.45 14.31 8.10
C LYS A 98 12.81 14.85 8.53
#